data_AF-A0A1H0XWI4-F1
#
_entry.id   AF-A0A1H0XWI4-F1
#
_cell.length_a   1.000
_cell.length_b   1.000
_cell.length_c   1.000
_cell.angle_alpha   90.00
_cell.angle_beta   90.00
_cell.angle_gamma   90.00
#
_symmetry.space_group_name_H-M   'P 1'
#
loop_
_entity.id
_entity.type
_entity.pdbx_description
1 polymer ?
#
loop_
_entity_poly.entity_id
_entity_poly.type
_entity_poly.pdbx_seq_one_letter_code
_entity_poly.pdbx_strand_id
1 'polypeptide(L)'
;MKKSLWVTLGVVLLLLGVFVWYKFFFVFGEGVKSGYLNYAIKKGYVFKTYEGKLIQEGFGRGKTGSITSYEFEFSVSDPEVFKQLELNSGKTFDLHYKEYNGALPWRGNTKYVVDKIVNMK
;
A
#
# COMPACT_ATOMS: atom_id res chain seq x y z
N MET A 1 -42.59 2.22 18.96
CA MET A 1 -41.82 3.21 18.16
C MET A 1 -40.34 3.28 18.56
N LYS A 2 -39.98 3.65 19.80
CA LYS A 2 -38.56 3.76 20.23
C LYS A 2 -37.74 2.46 20.08
N LYS A 3 -38.31 1.29 20.42
CA LYS A 3 -37.62 -0.02 20.28
C LYS A 3 -37.25 -0.36 18.83
N SER A 4 -38.13 -0.08 17.86
CA SER A 4 -37.83 -0.29 16.44
C SER A 4 -36.75 0.67 15.93
N LEU A 5 -36.73 1.92 16.42
CA LEU A 5 -35.68 2.89 16.07
C LEU A 5 -34.29 2.40 16.52
N TRP A 6 -34.17 1.87 17.74
CA TRP A 6 -32.92 1.31 18.25
C TRP A 6 -32.47 0.07 17.48
N VAL A 7 -33.39 -0.81 17.10
CA VAL A 7 -33.08 -1.98 16.26
C VAL A 7 -32.60 -1.53 14.87
N THR A 8 -33.30 -0.61 14.21
CA THR A 8 -32.90 -0.08 12.92
C THR A 8 -31.53 0.61 12.99
N LEU A 9 -31.28 1.42 14.01
CA LEU A 9 -29.99 2.07 14.21
C LEU A 9 -28.86 1.05 14.43
N GLY A 10 -29.12 0.00 15.21
CA GLY A 10 -28.18 -1.09 15.43
C GLY A 10 -27.81 -1.82 14.13
N VAL A 11 -28.80 -2.11 13.28
CA VAL A 11 -28.57 -2.74 11.97
C VAL A 11 -27.76 -1.82 11.05
N VAL A 12 -28.08 -0.53 10.99
CA VAL A 12 -27.33 0.43 10.17
C VAL A 12 -25.88 0.54 10.63
N LEU A 13 -25.63 0.62 11.94
CA LEU A 13 -24.27 0.66 12.48
C LEU A 13 -23.48 -0.63 12.18
N LEU A 14 -24.13 -1.78 12.25
CA LEU A 14 -23.51 -3.06 11.91
C LEU A 14 -23.11 -3.11 10.42
N LEU A 15 -24.02 -2.71 9.52
CA LEU A 15 -23.75 -2.67 8.08
C LEU A 15 -22.61 -1.68 7.75
N LEU A 16 -22.61 -0.51 8.40
CA LEU A 16 -21.51 0.45 8.28
C LEU A 16 -20.19 -0.12 8.80
N GLY A 17 -20.21 -0.82 9.93
CA GLY A 17 -19.03 -1.47 10.49
C GLY A 17 -18.42 -2.51 9.55
N VAL A 18 -19.27 -3.39 8.98
CA VAL A 18 -18.85 -4.40 7.99
C VAL A 18 -18.30 -3.72 6.73
N PHE A 19 -18.95 -2.66 6.24
CA PHE A 19 -18.50 -1.91 5.08
C PHE A 19 -17.12 -1.28 5.31
N VAL A 20 -16.93 -0.60 6.44
CA VAL A 20 -15.63 0.01 6.81
C VAL A 20 -14.55 -1.05 6.93
N TRP A 21 -14.84 -2.17 7.57
CA TRP A 21 -13.91 -3.29 7.68
C TRP A 21 -13.50 -3.83 6.31
N TYR A 22 -14.49 -4.12 5.44
CA TYR A 22 -14.24 -4.62 4.09
C TYR A 22 -13.45 -3.63 3.22
N LYS A 23 -13.72 -2.33 3.36
CA LYS A 23 -13.06 -1.30 2.55
C LYS A 23 -11.62 -1.05 2.97
N PHE A 24 -11.32 -1.04 4.27
CA PHE A 24 -10.03 -0.54 4.75
C PHE A 24 -9.15 -1.59 5.44
N PHE A 25 -9.73 -2.64 6.01
CA PHE A 25 -9.02 -3.63 6.83
C PHE A 25 -8.95 -5.02 6.18
N PHE A 26 -9.88 -5.35 5.29
CA PHE A 26 -9.81 -6.58 4.51
C PHE A 26 -8.63 -6.52 3.53
N VAL A 27 -7.72 -7.48 3.67
CA VAL A 27 -6.62 -7.70 2.73
C VAL A 27 -7.21 -8.37 1.50
N PHE A 28 -7.32 -7.62 0.41
CA PHE A 28 -7.86 -8.09 -0.86
C PHE A 28 -6.90 -9.06 -1.55
N GLY A 29 -5.59 -8.80 -1.43
CA GLY A 29 -4.56 -9.65 -1.99
C GLY A 29 -3.21 -9.38 -1.35
N GLU A 30 -2.30 -10.32 -1.50
CA GLU A 30 -0.92 -10.19 -1.07
C GLU A 30 0.01 -10.79 -2.13
N GLY A 31 1.25 -10.33 -2.17
CA GLY A 31 2.21 -10.80 -3.17
C GLY A 31 3.54 -10.08 -3.08
N VAL A 32 4.41 -10.34 -4.07
CA VAL A 32 5.74 -9.75 -4.13
C VAL A 32 5.88 -8.93 -5.42
N LYS A 33 6.49 -7.76 -5.32
CA LYS A 33 6.90 -6.94 -6.47
C LYS A 33 8.40 -6.69 -6.43
N SER A 34 9.01 -6.83 -7.59
CA SER A 34 10.45 -6.68 -7.80
C SER A 34 10.74 -5.44 -8.61
N GLY A 35 11.68 -4.61 -8.18
CA GLY A 35 12.07 -3.43 -8.96
C GLY A 35 13.16 -2.60 -8.30
N TYR A 36 13.63 -1.61 -9.06
CA TYR A 36 14.62 -0.65 -8.59
C TYR A 36 13.97 0.38 -7.67
N LEU A 37 14.52 0.58 -6.46
CA LEU A 37 13.99 1.57 -5.52
C LEU A 37 14.38 2.98 -5.97
N ASN A 38 13.39 3.73 -6.45
CA ASN A 38 13.58 5.11 -6.88
C ASN A 38 13.65 6.06 -5.68
N TYR A 39 12.69 5.94 -4.76
CA TYR A 39 12.70 6.71 -3.53
C TYR A 39 12.04 5.96 -2.38
N ALA A 40 12.45 6.30 -1.17
CA ALA A 40 11.76 6.06 0.08
C ALA A 40 11.74 7.40 0.85
N ILE A 41 10.55 7.91 1.17
CA ILE A 41 10.36 9.22 1.79
C ILE A 41 9.32 9.16 2.91
N LYS A 42 9.52 9.96 3.96
CA LYS A 42 8.51 10.22 4.98
C LYS A 42 7.77 11.51 4.66
N LYS A 43 6.49 11.43 4.29
CA LYS A 43 5.68 12.60 3.87
C LYS A 43 4.28 12.59 4.46
N GLY A 44 3.57 13.71 4.31
CA GLY A 44 2.18 13.88 4.78
C GLY A 44 1.96 15.21 5.49
N TYR A 45 0.70 15.54 5.77
CA TYR A 45 0.30 16.80 6.42
C TYR A 45 0.03 16.57 7.91
N VAL A 46 -1.10 15.95 8.23
CA VAL A 46 -1.51 15.62 9.60
C VAL A 46 -0.86 14.32 10.08
N PHE A 47 -0.93 13.28 9.25
CA PHE A 47 -0.23 12.02 9.48
C PHE A 47 1.00 11.95 8.58
N LYS A 48 2.16 11.72 9.18
CA LYS A 48 3.39 11.44 8.42
C LYS A 48 3.48 9.94 8.18
N THR A 49 3.47 9.53 6.93
CA THR A 49 3.55 8.14 6.50
C THR A 49 4.85 7.90 5.73
N TYR A 50 5.23 6.62 5.68
CA TYR A 50 6.39 6.15 4.95
C TYR A 50 5.94 5.69 3.57
N GLU A 51 6.51 6.29 2.53
CA GLU A 51 6.08 6.08 1.15
C GLU A 51 7.29 5.72 0.29
N GLY A 52 7.11 4.81 -0.66
CA GLY A 52 8.14 4.39 -1.57
C GLY A 52 7.65 4.22 -3.00
N LYS A 53 8.60 4.13 -3.93
CA LYS A 53 8.34 3.85 -5.35
C LYS A 53 9.38 2.90 -5.90
N LEU A 54 8.95 1.76 -6.41
CA LEU A 54 9.77 0.89 -7.25
C LEU A 54 9.53 1.22 -8.73
N ILE A 55 10.59 1.18 -9.52
CA ILE A 55 10.53 1.15 -10.98
C ILE A 55 10.78 -0.29 -11.40
N GLN A 56 9.77 -0.89 -12.00
CA GLN A 56 9.83 -2.24 -12.52
C GLN A 56 10.20 -2.15 -14.00
N GLU A 57 11.22 -2.89 -14.42
CA GLU A 57 11.52 -3.04 -15.85
C GLU A 57 10.36 -3.77 -16.51
N GLY A 58 9.68 -3.12 -17.46
CA GLY A 58 8.59 -3.76 -18.17
C GLY A 58 9.14 -4.73 -19.22
N PHE A 59 8.53 -5.92 -19.28
CA PHE A 59 8.77 -6.88 -20.35
C PHE A 59 8.01 -6.44 -21.60
N GLY A 60 8.58 -5.50 -22.37
CA GLY A 60 8.00 -5.10 -23.65
C GLY A 60 8.80 -4.02 -24.37
N ARG A 61 9.15 -4.27 -25.64
CA ARG A 61 9.42 -3.19 -26.59
C ARG A 61 8.08 -2.46 -26.78
N GLY A 62 7.99 -1.22 -26.33
CA GLY A 62 6.91 -0.33 -26.73
C GLY A 62 6.81 -0.30 -28.27
N LYS A 63 5.63 0.06 -28.80
CA LYS A 63 5.34 0.09 -30.25
C LYS A 63 6.35 0.91 -31.09
N THR A 64 7.23 1.68 -30.43
CA THR A 64 8.25 2.55 -31.03
C THR A 64 9.69 2.22 -30.53
N GLY A 65 9.93 1.05 -29.95
CA GLY A 65 11.27 0.65 -29.47
C GLY A 65 11.67 1.24 -28.11
N SER A 66 10.77 1.94 -27.41
CA SER A 66 10.98 2.42 -26.03
C SER A 66 10.67 1.34 -25.00
N ILE A 67 11.54 1.20 -23.99
CA ILE A 67 11.29 0.33 -22.82
C ILE A 67 10.23 1.01 -21.95
N THR A 68 9.05 0.41 -21.80
CA THR A 68 8.03 0.88 -20.86
C THR A 68 8.35 0.36 -19.47
N SER A 69 8.59 1.24 -18.50
CA SER A 69 8.79 0.84 -17.09
C SER A 69 7.49 1.02 -16.31
N TYR A 70 7.16 0.09 -15.42
CA TYR A 70 5.99 0.18 -14.56
C TYR A 70 6.36 0.73 -13.19
N GLU A 71 5.65 1.75 -12.74
CA GLU A 71 5.84 2.30 -11.40
C GLU A 71 4.97 1.53 -10.40
N PHE A 72 5.57 1.14 -9.27
CA PHE A 72 4.86 0.61 -8.12
C PHE A 72 5.04 1.55 -6.94
N GLU A 73 4.00 2.33 -6.67
CA GLU A 73 3.92 3.17 -5.47
C GLU A 73 3.33 2.35 -4.32
N PHE A 74 3.99 2.44 -3.17
CA PHE A 74 3.61 1.70 -1.98
C PHE A 74 3.83 2.54 -0.72
N SER A 75 3.13 2.16 0.33
CA SER A 75 3.33 2.68 1.67
C SER A 75 3.97 1.61 2.55
N VAL A 76 4.67 1.99 3.61
CA VAL A 76 5.33 1.05 4.52
C VAL A 76 4.74 1.20 5.91
N SER A 77 4.29 0.10 6.50
CA SER A 77 3.74 0.12 7.86
C SER A 77 4.81 0.06 8.94
N ASP A 78 5.93 -0.60 8.67
CA ASP A 78 7.01 -0.82 9.64
C ASP A 78 8.15 0.20 9.44
N PRO A 79 8.45 1.04 10.46
CA PRO A 79 9.57 1.98 10.41
C PRO A 79 10.94 1.32 10.13
N GLU A 80 11.17 0.09 10.58
CA GLU A 80 12.44 -0.61 10.37
C GLU A 80 12.58 -1.04 8.91
N VAL A 81 11.51 -1.54 8.30
CA VAL A 81 11.46 -1.82 6.85
C VAL A 81 11.72 -0.54 6.06
N PHE A 82 11.08 0.57 6.44
CA PHE A 82 11.31 1.86 5.79
C PHE A 82 12.77 2.30 5.89
N LYS A 83 13.37 2.18 7.08
CA LYS A 83 14.77 2.55 7.30
C LYS A 83 15.71 1.72 6.44
N GLN A 84 15.46 0.42 6.28
CA GLN A 84 16.25 -0.42 5.39
C GLN A 84 16.15 0.02 3.93
N LEU A 85 14.95 0.39 3.46
CA LEU A 85 14.75 0.94 2.13
C LEU A 85 15.46 2.27 1.94
N GLU A 86 15.31 3.19 2.89
CA GLU A 86 15.92 4.53 2.87
C GLU A 86 17.45 4.45 2.80
N LEU A 87 18.07 3.62 3.66
CA LEU A 87 19.52 3.45 3.71
C LEU A 87 20.10 2.75 2.49
N ASN A 88 19.28 2.00 1.75
CA ASN A 88 19.69 1.23 0.59
C ASN A 88 19.00 1.72 -0.69
N SER A 89 18.69 3.02 -0.75
CA SER A 89 18.11 3.65 -1.94
C SER A 89 18.99 3.41 -3.17
N GLY A 90 18.35 3.16 -4.32
CA GLY A 90 19.03 2.82 -5.56
C GLY A 90 19.48 1.36 -5.71
N LYS A 91 19.08 0.48 -4.78
CA LYS A 91 19.20 -0.97 -4.95
C LYS A 91 17.93 -1.58 -5.55
N THR A 92 18.03 -2.83 -6.00
CA THR A 92 16.87 -3.60 -6.46
C THR A 92 16.29 -4.39 -5.31
N PHE A 93 14.97 -4.32 -5.14
CA PHE A 93 14.26 -4.98 -4.05
C PHE A 93 13.16 -5.88 -4.56
N ASP A 94 12.96 -6.98 -3.83
CA ASP A 94 11.76 -7.79 -3.89
C ASP A 94 10.94 -7.50 -2.61
N LEU A 95 9.81 -6.81 -2.74
CA LEU A 95 8.99 -6.35 -1.63
C LEU A 95 7.69 -7.14 -1.55
N HIS A 96 7.43 -7.74 -0.40
CA HIS A 96 6.12 -8.30 -0.10
C HIS A 96 5.17 -7.17 0.30
N TYR A 97 3.95 -7.21 -0.23
CA TYR A 97 2.93 -6.20 0.04
C TYR A 97 1.56 -6.84 0.27
N LYS A 98 0.75 -6.12 1.04
CA LYS A 98 -0.69 -6.36 1.20
C LYS A 98 -1.47 -5.27 0.47
N GLU A 99 -2.41 -5.69 -0.36
CA GLU A 99 -3.35 -4.83 -1.05
C GLU A 99 -4.65 -4.75 -0.26
N TYR A 100 -5.10 -3.53 0.01
CA TYR A 100 -6.39 -3.25 0.62
C TYR A 100 -7.35 -2.65 -0.41
N ASN A 101 -8.65 -2.70 -0.12
CA ASN A 101 -9.65 -2.06 -0.99
C ASN A 101 -9.64 -0.52 -0.92
N GLY A 102 -8.92 0.07 0.04
CA GLY A 102 -8.82 1.51 0.26
C GLY A 102 -7.60 1.89 1.10
N ALA A 103 -7.12 3.12 0.93
CA ALA A 103 -6.03 3.69 1.72
C ALA A 103 -6.59 4.38 2.98
N LEU A 104 -5.82 4.35 4.07
CA LEU A 104 -6.13 5.08 5.31
C LEU A 104 -5.07 6.16 5.52
N PRO A 105 -5.43 7.43 5.78
CA PRO A 105 -4.48 8.53 5.87
C PRO A 105 -3.32 8.34 6.86
N TRP A 106 -3.53 7.55 7.92
CA TRP A 106 -2.49 7.24 8.92
C TRP A 106 -1.69 5.96 8.62
N ARG A 107 -2.18 5.09 7.73
CA ARG A 107 -1.47 3.87 7.30
C ARG A 107 -0.55 4.15 6.11
N GLY A 108 -0.98 5.02 5.22
CA GLY A 108 -0.27 5.30 3.98
C GLY A 108 -1.15 5.93 2.92
N ASN A 109 -0.51 6.53 1.92
CA ASN A 109 -1.18 7.17 0.80
C ASN A 109 -1.66 6.19 -0.27
N THR A 110 -1.19 4.94 -0.22
CA THR A 110 -1.52 3.93 -1.22
C THR A 110 -2.35 2.79 -0.62
N LYS A 111 -2.98 2.00 -1.49
CA LYS A 111 -3.65 0.76 -1.10
C LYS A 111 -2.69 -0.42 -0.92
N TYR A 112 -1.43 -0.25 -1.28
CA TYR A 112 -0.40 -1.28 -1.22
C TYR A 112 0.53 -1.00 -0.04
N VAL A 113 0.48 -1.86 0.97
CA VAL A 113 1.29 -1.70 2.17
C VAL A 113 2.36 -2.76 2.17
N VAL A 114 3.62 -2.34 2.01
CA VAL A 114 4.78 -3.21 2.14
C VAL A 114 5.00 -3.52 3.62
N ASP A 115 5.05 -4.80 3.92
CA ASP A 115 5.26 -5.33 5.26
C ASP A 115 6.58 -6.10 5.40
N LYS A 116 7.22 -6.52 4.29
CA LYS A 116 8.49 -7.23 4.34
C LYS A 116 9.36 -7.02 3.10
N ILE A 117 10.67 -6.94 3.32
CA ILE A 117 11.69 -7.10 2.27
C ILE A 117 11.99 -8.59 2.11
N VAL A 118 11.69 -9.13 0.95
CA VAL A 118 11.97 -10.54 0.61
C VAL A 118 13.43 -10.69 0.18
N ASN A 119 13.94 -9.74 -0.60
CA ASN A 119 15.30 -9.75 -1.09
C ASN A 119 15.80 -8.32 -1.39
N MET A 120 17.12 -8.15 -1.35
CA MET A 120 17.82 -6.90 -1.70
C MET A 120 19.08 -7.24 -2.49
N LYS A 121 19.23 -6.65 -3.68
CA LYS A 121 20.38 -6.82 -4.58
C LYS A 121 21.05 -5.48 -4.85
#